data_AF-A0AAW5EKY4-F1
#
_entry.id   AF-A0AAW5EKY4-F1
#
_cell.length_a   1.000
_cell.length_b   1.000
_cell.length_c   1.000
_cell.angle_alpha   90.00
_cell.angle_beta   90.00
_cell.angle_gamma   90.00
#
_symmetry.space_group_name_H-M   'P 1'
#
loop_
_entity.id
_entity.type
_entity.pdbx_description
1 polymer ?
#
loop_
_entity_poly.entity_id
_entity_poly.type
_entity_poly.pdbx_seq_one_letter_code
_entity_poly.pdbx_strand_id
1 'polypeptide(L)'
;RINKVWVEKAASYSNEITIHDLYREYPDFIINVKREQELVENHDNIIFQFPLYWYSSPSLLKKWIDEVIIYGWAYGSKGKRIFYNRKLGLAISAGVKK
;
A
#
# COMPACT_ATOMS: atom_id res chain seq x y z
N ARG A 1 2.48 -15.63 9.35
CA ARG A 1 1.42 -16.10 10.28
C ARG A 1 0.49 -14.96 10.69
N ILE A 2 0.99 -13.82 11.20
CA ILE A 2 0.16 -12.67 11.60
C ILE A 2 -0.50 -11.96 10.41
N ASN A 3 0.28 -11.50 9.43
CA ASN A 3 -0.27 -10.80 8.24
C ASN A 3 -1.33 -11.60 7.50
N LYS A 4 -1.15 -12.93 7.40
CA LYS A 4 -2.13 -13.84 6.79
C LYS A 4 -3.48 -13.80 7.51
N VAL A 5 -3.48 -13.86 8.85
CA VAL A 5 -4.71 -13.78 9.65
C VAL A 5 -5.39 -12.42 9.52
N TRP A 6 -4.62 -11.33 9.44
CA TRP A 6 -5.18 -10.00 9.21
C TRP A 6 -5.87 -9.89 7.85
N VAL A 7 -5.24 -10.41 6.80
CA VAL A 7 -5.80 -10.45 5.44
C VAL A 7 -7.07 -11.31 5.39
N GLU A 8 -7.05 -12.50 6.00
CA GLU A 8 -8.24 -13.37 6.07
C GLU A 8 -9.40 -12.70 6.80
N LYS A 9 -9.13 -11.97 7.88
CA LYS A 9 -10.17 -11.23 8.61
C LYS A 9 -10.67 -10.00 7.84
N ALA A 10 -9.78 -9.29 7.13
CA ALA A 10 -10.16 -8.18 6.27
C ALA A 10 -11.01 -8.64 5.08
N ALA A 11 -10.78 -9.86 4.58
CA ALA A 11 -11.56 -10.44 3.48
C ALA A 11 -13.04 -10.64 3.86
N SER A 12 -13.36 -10.78 5.16
CA SER A 12 -14.76 -10.79 5.64
C SER A 12 -15.49 -9.45 5.42
N TYR A 13 -14.77 -8.35 5.17
CA TYR A 13 -15.31 -7.01 4.93
C TYR A 13 -15.11 -6.57 3.46
N SER A 14 -15.24 -7.51 2.51
CA SER A 14 -14.95 -7.26 1.09
C SER A 14 -15.77 -6.14 0.43
N ASN A 15 -16.89 -5.73 1.04
CA ASN A 15 -17.71 -4.62 0.54
C ASN A 15 -17.15 -3.24 0.91
N GLU A 16 -16.24 -3.18 1.88
CA GLU A 16 -15.68 -1.93 2.43
C GLU A 16 -14.15 -1.86 2.25
N ILE A 17 -13.48 -3.01 2.11
CA ILE A 17 -12.03 -3.12 2.05
C ILE A 17 -11.60 -3.85 0.79
N THR A 18 -10.75 -3.18 0.00
CA THR A 18 -10.02 -3.82 -1.10
C THR A 18 -8.66 -4.29 -0.60
N ILE A 19 -8.39 -5.59 -0.74
CA ILE A 19 -7.10 -6.18 -0.43
C ILE A 19 -6.26 -6.20 -1.71
N HIS A 20 -5.14 -5.50 -1.70
CA HIS A 20 -4.19 -5.47 -2.80
C HIS A 20 -2.84 -6.05 -2.36
N ASP A 21 -2.52 -7.26 -2.83
CA ASP A 21 -1.25 -7.95 -2.52
C ASP A 21 -0.23 -7.70 -3.63
N LEU A 22 0.72 -6.80 -3.35
CA LEU A 22 1.76 -6.40 -4.30
C LEU A 22 2.58 -7.58 -4.83
N TYR A 23 2.93 -8.56 -3.98
CA TYR A 23 3.78 -9.68 -4.40
C TYR A 23 3.02 -10.68 -5.27
N ARG A 24 1.69 -10.72 -5.14
CA ARG A 24 0.83 -11.54 -6.01
C ARG A 24 0.58 -10.87 -7.36
N GLU A 25 0.37 -9.55 -7.36
CA GLU A 25 0.09 -8.78 -8.58
C GLU A 25 1.35 -8.53 -9.41
N TYR A 26 2.51 -8.36 -8.76
CA TYR A 26 3.79 -8.04 -9.39
C TYR A 26 4.89 -9.03 -8.99
N PRO A 27 4.77 -10.33 -9.34
CA PRO A 27 5.78 -11.33 -9.00
C PRO A 27 7.13 -11.06 -9.69
N ASP A 28 7.11 -10.34 -10.80
CA ASP A 28 8.26 -9.91 -11.60
C ASP A 28 8.80 -8.52 -11.21
N PHE A 29 8.20 -7.88 -10.19
CA PHE A 29 8.51 -6.53 -9.74
C PHE A 29 8.28 -5.43 -10.78
N ILE A 30 7.48 -5.67 -11.84
CA ILE A 30 7.16 -4.65 -12.85
C ILE A 30 5.83 -3.98 -12.50
N ILE A 31 5.88 -2.82 -11.87
CA ILE A 31 4.68 -2.15 -11.34
C ILE A 31 3.95 -1.39 -12.46
N ASN A 32 2.65 -1.61 -12.57
CA ASN A 32 1.80 -0.82 -13.46
C ASN A 32 1.35 0.46 -12.75
N VAL A 33 2.17 1.51 -12.87
CA VAL A 33 1.96 2.80 -12.19
C VAL A 33 0.55 3.34 -12.42
N LYS A 34 0.02 3.29 -13.65
CA LYS A 34 -1.30 3.85 -13.97
C LYS A 34 -2.42 3.11 -13.22
N ARG A 35 -2.37 1.77 -13.19
CA ARG A 35 -3.33 0.94 -12.47
C ARG A 35 -3.30 1.23 -10.97
N GLU A 36 -2.10 1.37 -10.40
CA GLU A 36 -1.93 1.67 -8.97
C GLU A 36 -2.46 3.05 -8.61
N GLN A 37 -2.25 4.05 -9.49
CA GLN A 37 -2.81 5.38 -9.30
C GLN A 37 -4.34 5.37 -9.37
N GLU A 38 -4.93 4.65 -10.32
CA GLU A 38 -6.39 4.48 -10.42
C GLU A 38 -6.96 3.78 -9.18
N LEU A 39 -6.28 2.74 -8.66
CA LEU A 39 -6.66 2.10 -7.40
C LEU A 39 -6.65 3.10 -6.24
N VAL A 40 -5.58 3.89 -6.10
CA VAL A 40 -5.49 4.93 -5.07
C VAL A 40 -6.58 5.99 -5.22
N GLU A 41 -6.89 6.42 -6.44
CA GLU A 41 -7.93 7.41 -6.71
C GLU A 41 -9.32 6.93 -6.28
N ASN A 42 -9.61 5.64 -6.46
CA ASN A 42 -10.88 5.00 -6.12
C ASN A 42 -11.07 4.70 -4.62
N HIS A 43 -10.08 4.95 -3.74
CA HIS A 43 -10.14 4.60 -2.31
C HIS A 43 -9.79 5.75 -1.37
N ASP A 44 -10.72 6.15 -0.50
CA ASP A 44 -10.52 7.31 0.39
C ASP A 44 -9.43 7.14 1.44
N ASN A 45 -9.17 5.90 1.88
CA ASN A 45 -8.20 5.59 2.93
C ASN A 45 -7.29 4.46 2.46
N ILE A 46 -5.99 4.59 2.74
CA ILE A 46 -4.97 3.63 2.30
C ILE A 46 -4.19 3.14 3.52
N ILE A 47 -4.04 1.83 3.61
CA ILE A 47 -3.28 1.17 4.68
C ILE A 47 -2.14 0.39 4.04
N PHE A 48 -0.90 0.72 4.41
CA PHE A 48 0.24 -0.11 4.05
C PHE A 48 0.45 -1.19 5.11
N GLN A 49 0.18 -2.44 4.74
CA GLN A 49 0.37 -3.58 5.61
C GLN A 49 1.65 -4.33 5.23
N PHE A 50 2.58 -4.52 6.16
CA PHE A 50 3.79 -5.29 5.90
C PHE A 50 4.45 -5.84 7.18
N PRO A 51 5.21 -6.96 7.06
CA PRO A 51 6.12 -7.37 8.11
C PRO A 51 7.32 -6.41 8.19
N LEU A 52 7.70 -5.99 9.39
CA LEU A 52 8.87 -5.15 9.60
C LEU A 52 10.14 -5.96 9.34
N TYR A 53 10.88 -5.59 8.30
CA TYR A 53 12.17 -6.19 7.97
C TYR A 53 13.26 -5.13 8.10
N TRP A 54 14.25 -5.37 8.97
CA TRP A 54 15.37 -4.44 9.19
C TRP A 54 14.93 -2.99 9.45
N TYR A 55 13.94 -2.81 10.34
CA TYR A 55 13.36 -1.49 10.66
C TYR A 55 12.73 -0.76 9.45
N SER A 56 12.42 -1.49 8.37
CA SER A 56 11.90 -0.94 7.13
C SER A 56 10.81 -1.82 6.50
N SER A 57 10.24 -1.32 5.41
CA SER A 57 9.31 -2.03 4.55
C SER A 57 10.02 -3.04 3.65
N PRO A 58 9.29 -4.05 3.14
CA PRO A 58 9.77 -4.91 2.04
C PRO A 58 10.17 -4.09 0.81
N SER A 59 11.10 -4.63 0.01
CA SER A 59 11.67 -3.95 -1.17
C SER A 59 10.62 -3.58 -2.21
N LEU A 60 9.63 -4.44 -2.45
CA LEU A 60 8.57 -4.17 -3.43
C LEU A 60 7.67 -3.01 -3.02
N LEU A 61 7.34 -2.90 -1.72
CA LEU A 61 6.58 -1.75 -1.22
C LEU A 61 7.38 -0.45 -1.35
N LYS A 62 8.68 -0.49 -1.09
CA LYS A 62 9.54 0.68 -1.30
C LYS A 62 9.58 1.09 -2.77
N LYS A 63 9.71 0.12 -3.69
CA LYS A 63 9.66 0.36 -5.13
C LYS A 63 8.31 0.95 -5.56
N TRP A 64 7.21 0.43 -5.03
CA TRP A 64 5.87 0.95 -5.29
C TRP A 64 5.75 2.41 -4.87
N ILE A 65 6.24 2.76 -3.69
CA ILE A 65 6.25 4.16 -3.23
C ILE A 65 7.04 5.04 -4.21
N ASP A 66 8.20 4.60 -4.66
CA ASP A 66 9.07 5.39 -5.55
C ASP A 66 8.48 5.58 -6.96
N GLU A 67 7.80 4.56 -7.51
CA GLU A 67 7.26 4.58 -8.87
C GLU A 67 5.84 5.15 -8.96
N VAL A 68 5.02 4.96 -7.92
CA VAL A 68 3.60 5.37 -7.94
C VAL A 68 3.41 6.78 -7.38
N ILE A 69 4.12 7.12 -6.29
CA ILE A 69 4.02 8.43 -5.65
C ILE A 69 4.96 9.40 -6.37
N ILE A 70 4.52 9.93 -7.50
CA ILE A 70 5.32 10.83 -8.35
C ILE A 70 4.89 12.30 -8.27
N TYR A 71 5.83 13.18 -8.64
CA TYR A 71 5.57 14.59 -8.86
C TYR A 71 4.52 14.80 -9.96
N GLY A 72 3.57 15.71 -9.74
CA GLY A 72 2.49 15.99 -10.68
C GLY A 72 1.26 15.10 -10.50
N TRP A 73 1.31 14.10 -9.63
CA TRP A 73 0.15 13.30 -9.23
C TRP A 73 -0.08 13.34 -7.72
N ALA A 74 0.82 12.72 -6.94
CA ALA A 74 0.69 12.65 -5.49
C ALA A 74 1.07 13.98 -4.81
N TYR A 75 2.11 14.63 -5.30
CA TYR A 75 2.63 15.89 -4.76
C TYR A 75 3.12 16.84 -5.86
N GLY A 76 3.47 18.06 -5.49
CA GLY A 76 3.93 19.10 -6.42
C GLY A 76 2.89 20.19 -6.69
N SER A 77 3.33 21.25 -7.38
CA SER A 77 2.53 22.48 -7.57
C SER A 77 1.40 22.34 -8.60
N LYS A 78 1.49 21.36 -9.51
CA LYS A 78 0.51 21.11 -10.58
C LYS A 78 -0.28 19.80 -10.42
N GLY A 79 -0.08 19.05 -9.34
CA GLY A 79 -0.67 17.71 -9.18
C GLY A 79 -2.02 17.68 -8.47
N LYS A 80 -2.72 16.54 -8.56
CA LYS A 80 -4.03 16.30 -7.93
C LYS A 80 -4.01 16.32 -6.40
N ARG A 81 -2.82 16.33 -5.77
CA ARG A 81 -2.63 16.28 -4.31
C ARG A 81 -3.42 15.15 -3.67
N ILE A 82 -3.28 13.95 -4.24
CA ILE A 82 -4.21 12.83 -3.99
C ILE A 82 -4.34 12.46 -2.49
N PHE A 83 -3.29 12.74 -1.70
CA PHE A 83 -3.24 12.44 -0.27
C PHE A 83 -3.69 13.59 0.66
N TYR A 84 -4.02 14.78 0.15
CA TYR A 84 -4.26 15.98 0.99
C TYR A 84 -5.47 15.85 1.94
N ASN A 85 -6.44 15.00 1.63
CA ASN A 85 -7.62 14.75 2.47
C ASN A 85 -7.88 13.25 2.70
N ARG A 86 -6.88 12.40 2.46
CA ARG A 86 -6.99 10.93 2.61
C ARG A 86 -6.23 10.49 3.85
N LYS A 87 -6.77 9.51 4.59
CA LYS A 87 -6.05 8.94 5.73
C LYS A 87 -5.07 7.88 5.24
N LEU A 88 -3.84 8.00 5.70
CA LEU A 88 -2.79 7.00 5.51
C LEU A 88 -2.54 6.27 6.84
N GLY A 89 -2.62 4.95 6.81
CA GLY A 89 -2.35 4.07 7.94
C GLY A 89 -1.20 3.11 7.66
N LEU A 90 -0.51 2.68 8.71
CA LEU A 90 0.50 1.63 8.64
C LEU A 90 0.08 0.47 9.55
N ALA A 91 0.00 -0.73 9.00
CA ALA A 91 -0.29 -1.97 9.72
C ALA A 91 0.96 -2.86 9.71
N ILE A 92 1.80 -2.70 10.74
CA ILE A 92 3.13 -3.32 10.77
C ILE A 92 3.15 -4.44 11.80
N SER A 93 3.60 -5.64 11.39
CA SER A 93 3.91 -6.72 12.32
C SER A 93 5.41 -6.78 12.60
N ALA A 94 5.83 -6.63 13.87
CA ALA A 94 7.23 -6.74 14.28
C ALA A 94 7.48 -8.03 15.08
N GLY A 95 8.58 -8.72 14.77
CA GLY A 95 8.98 -9.98 15.42
C GLY A 95 9.80 -9.82 16.70
N VAL A 96 9.71 -8.66 17.36
CA VAL A 96 10.49 -8.38 18.58
C VAL A 96 9.78 -9.02 19.77
N LYS A 97 10.50 -9.85 20.54
CA LYS A 97 10.00 -10.32 21.83
C LYS A 97 10.01 -9.13 22.81
N LYS A 98 8.91 -8.98 23.53
CA LYS A 98 8.73 -7.99 24.58
C LYS A 98 9.62 -8.31 25.77
#